data_AF-A0A8R1EBB7-F1
#
_entry.id   AF-A0A8R1EBB7-F1
#
_cell.length_a   1.000
_cell.length_b   1.000
_cell.length_c   1.000
_cell.angle_alpha   90.00
_cell.angle_beta   90.00
_cell.angle_gamma   90.00
#
_symmetry.space_group_name_H-M   'P 1'
#
loop_
_entity.id
_entity.type
_entity.pdbx_description
1 polymer ?
#
loop_
_entity_poly.entity_id
_entity_poly.type
_entity_poly.pdbx_seq_one_letter_code
_entity_poly.pdbx_strand_id
1 'polypeptide(L)'
;MTQLGFSTLQMSRRITRSRCCVRNYARDTMAHGSAKPTRLPRIVNDRDERSVRMSGHFLPEQFQTVGELKDAVTKEWDKLQSSYLESLTQSMSNRLCQVMQKFVGPTPY
;
A
#
# COMPACT_ATOMS: atom_id res chain seq x y z
N MET A 1 -12.11 -11.98 22.47
CA MET A 1 -12.18 -10.53 22.09
C MET A 1 -12.60 -9.62 23.24
N THR A 2 -13.29 -10.13 24.25
CA THR A 2 -13.69 -9.41 25.46
C THR A 2 -12.52 -8.77 26.23
N GLN A 3 -11.28 -9.27 26.05
CA GLN A 3 -10.07 -8.73 26.68
C GLN A 3 -9.67 -7.31 26.23
N LEU A 4 -10.09 -6.85 25.04
CA LEU A 4 -9.72 -5.52 24.53
C LEU A 4 -10.77 -4.44 24.86
N GLY A 5 -11.90 -4.79 25.49
CA GLY A 5 -12.95 -3.83 25.85
C GLY A 5 -13.68 -3.17 24.68
N PHE A 6 -13.41 -3.56 23.43
CA PHE A 6 -14.02 -2.99 22.23
C PHE A 6 -14.81 -4.03 21.43
N SER A 7 -15.96 -3.60 20.88
CA SER A 7 -16.71 -4.41 19.92
C SER A 7 -15.97 -4.52 18.59
N THR A 8 -16.21 -5.62 17.86
CA THR A 8 -15.69 -5.83 16.50
C THR A 8 -16.02 -4.67 15.56
N LEU A 9 -17.20 -4.06 15.70
CA LEU A 9 -17.62 -2.87 14.93
C LEU A 9 -16.80 -1.63 15.28
N GLN A 10 -16.57 -1.36 16.57
CA GLN A 10 -15.75 -0.22 16.98
C GLN A 10 -14.31 -0.38 16.48
N MET A 11 -13.77 -1.59 16.56
CA MET A 11 -12.45 -1.90 16.00
C MET A 11 -12.43 -1.71 14.48
N SER A 12 -13.45 -2.20 13.77
CA SER A 12 -13.54 -2.10 12.31
C SER A 12 -13.55 -0.65 11.82
N ARG A 13 -14.26 0.23 12.53
CA ARG A 13 -14.30 1.68 12.25
C ARG A 13 -12.95 2.34 12.52
N ARG A 14 -12.27 1.99 13.61
CA ARG A 14 -10.96 2.57 13.97
C ARG A 14 -9.85 2.19 13.00
N ILE A 15 -9.85 0.95 12.49
CA ILE A 15 -8.79 0.46 11.59
C ILE A 15 -9.19 0.47 10.10
N THR A 16 -10.37 1.01 9.78
CA THR A 16 -10.93 1.06 8.41
C THR A 16 -10.91 -0.31 7.70
N ARG A 17 -11.30 -1.36 8.43
CA ARG A 17 -11.44 -2.73 7.87
C ARG A 17 -12.85 -3.26 8.07
N SER A 18 -13.20 -4.33 7.36
CA SER A 18 -14.50 -4.97 7.51
C SER A 18 -14.60 -5.69 8.86
N ARG A 19 -15.82 -5.78 9.41
CA ARG A 19 -16.09 -6.52 10.65
C ARG A 19 -15.66 -7.99 10.54
N CYS A 20 -15.79 -8.57 9.34
CA CYS A 20 -15.39 -9.96 9.07
C CYS A 20 -13.87 -10.15 9.14
N CYS A 21 -13.09 -9.24 8.56
CA CYS A 21 -11.63 -9.27 8.66
C CYS A 21 -11.17 -9.19 10.12
N VAL A 22 -11.73 -8.24 10.87
CA VAL A 22 -11.45 -8.07 12.31
C VAL A 22 -11.78 -9.34 13.10
N ARG A 23 -12.93 -9.97 12.82
CA ARG A 23 -13.35 -11.21 13.48
C ARG A 23 -12.45 -12.39 13.13
N ASN A 24 -12.03 -12.50 11.87
CA ASN A 24 -11.12 -13.57 11.44
C ASN A 24 -9.73 -13.38 12.06
N TYR A 25 -9.24 -12.14 12.10
CA TYR A 25 -7.98 -11.79 12.74
C TYR A 25 -7.97 -12.14 14.23
N ALA A 26 -9.04 -11.79 14.95
CA ALA A 26 -9.13 -12.08 16.38
C ALA A 26 -9.36 -13.56 16.73
N ARG A 27 -9.80 -14.37 15.76
CA ARG A 27 -9.95 -15.83 15.92
C ARG A 27 -8.63 -16.55 15.72
N ASP A 28 -7.82 -16.08 14.78
CA ASP A 28 -6.52 -16.66 14.49
C ASP A 28 -5.57 -15.57 14.02
N THR A 29 -4.92 -14.91 14.99
CA THR A 29 -3.99 -13.80 14.70
C THR A 29 -2.76 -14.28 13.95
N MET A 30 -2.35 -15.54 14.17
CA MET A 30 -1.14 -16.13 13.60
C MET A 30 -1.36 -16.69 12.20
N ALA A 31 -2.57 -17.14 11.87
CA ALA A 31 -2.92 -17.62 10.53
C ALA A 31 -3.69 -16.59 9.67
N HIS A 32 -3.97 -15.39 10.20
CA HIS A 32 -4.64 -14.36 9.41
C HIS A 32 -3.77 -13.90 8.24
N GLY A 33 -4.20 -14.25 7.03
CA GLY A 33 -3.47 -13.93 5.79
C GLY A 33 -2.45 -14.99 5.38
N SER A 34 -2.25 -16.05 6.18
CA SER A 34 -1.40 -17.19 5.79
C SER A 34 -2.12 -18.18 4.87
N ALA A 35 -3.46 -18.15 4.88
CA ALA A 35 -4.28 -18.94 3.97
C ALA A 35 -4.05 -18.50 2.52
N LYS A 36 -3.14 -19.19 1.84
CA LYS A 36 -3.14 -19.24 0.37
C LYS A 36 -4.48 -19.84 -0.01
N PRO A 37 -5.31 -19.17 -0.82
CA PRO A 37 -6.51 -19.83 -1.29
C PRO A 37 -6.02 -21.02 -2.11
N THR A 38 -6.36 -22.24 -1.66
CA THR A 38 -6.19 -23.47 -2.44
C THR A 38 -7.14 -23.38 -3.63
N ARG A 39 -6.85 -22.47 -4.56
CA ARG A 39 -7.51 -22.41 -5.86
C ARG A 39 -6.94 -23.57 -6.66
N LEU A 40 -7.82 -24.27 -7.39
CA LEU A 40 -7.41 -25.11 -8.50
C LEU A 40 -6.41 -24.32 -9.37
N PRO A 41 -5.34 -24.96 -9.88
CA PRO A 41 -4.42 -24.32 -10.80
C PRO A 41 -5.23 -23.63 -11.89
N ARG A 42 -5.24 -22.29 -11.89
CA ARG A 42 -5.84 -21.57 -13.00
C ARG A 42 -4.89 -21.72 -14.16
N ILE A 43 -5.37 -22.31 -15.24
CA ILE A 43 -4.73 -22.19 -16.54
C ILE A 43 -4.58 -20.68 -16.77
N VAL A 44 -3.34 -20.23 -16.86
CA VAL A 44 -3.02 -18.82 -17.09
C VAL A 44 -3.48 -18.53 -18.51
N ASN A 45 -4.39 -17.56 -18.67
CA ASN A 45 -4.82 -17.17 -20.01
C ASN A 45 -3.73 -16.28 -20.64
N ASP A 46 -3.65 -16.24 -21.97
CA ASP A 46 -2.74 -15.36 -22.72
C ASP A 46 -2.73 -13.90 -22.23
N ARG A 47 -3.91 -13.41 -21.79
CA ARG A 47 -4.05 -12.07 -21.20
C ARG A 47 -3.30 -11.93 -19.88
N ASP A 48 -3.35 -12.94 -19.02
CA ASP A 48 -2.64 -12.98 -17.74
C ASP A 48 -1.13 -13.15 -17.97
N GLU A 49 -0.71 -13.97 -18.93
CA GLU A 49 0.70 -14.07 -19.34
C GLU A 49 1.25 -12.73 -19.85
N ARG A 50 0.47 -12.05 -20.70
CA ARG A 50 0.82 -10.71 -21.18
C ARG A 50 0.86 -9.69 -20.04
N SER A 51 -0.04 -9.79 -19.05
CA SER A 51 -0.04 -8.89 -17.89
C SER A 51 1.18 -9.12 -16.97
N VAL A 52 1.61 -10.37 -16.78
CA VAL A 52 2.84 -10.72 -16.06
C VAL A 52 4.07 -10.22 -16.83
N ARG A 53 4.10 -10.41 -18.15
CA ARG A 53 5.20 -9.95 -19.03
C ARG A 53 5.30 -8.43 -19.10
N MET A 54 4.17 -7.72 -19.15
CA MET A 54 4.12 -6.26 -19.08
C MET A 54 4.51 -5.74 -17.69
N SER A 55 4.17 -6.45 -16.61
CA SER A 55 4.65 -6.12 -15.26
C SER A 55 6.17 -6.27 -15.14
N GLY A 56 6.76 -7.26 -15.81
CA GLY A 56 8.22 -7.43 -15.90
C GLY A 56 8.93 -6.33 -16.71
N HIS A 57 8.23 -5.66 -17.62
CA HIS A 57 8.74 -4.53 -18.39
C HIS A 57 8.64 -3.17 -17.68
N PHE A 58 7.86 -3.08 -16.59
CA PHE A 58 7.68 -1.86 -15.79
C PHE A 58 8.40 -1.92 -14.43
N LEU A 59 9.09 -3.01 -14.11
CA LEU A 59 9.93 -3.11 -12.93
C LEU A 59 11.38 -2.75 -13.34
N PRO A 60 12.04 -1.79 -12.65
CA PRO A 60 13.46 -1.53 -12.85
C PRO A 60 14.24 -2.81 -12.53
N GLU A 61 15.44 -2.94 -13.13
CA GLU A 61 16.41 -4.04 -12.96
C GLU A 61 16.03 -5.08 -11.91
N GLN A 62 15.77 -6.32 -12.34
CA GLN A 62 15.56 -7.40 -11.40
C GLN A 62 16.85 -7.65 -10.63
N PHE A 63 16.90 -7.22 -9.37
CA PHE A 63 17.99 -7.53 -8.45
C PHE A 63 17.94 -9.01 -8.12
N GLN A 64 19.06 -9.71 -8.31
CA GLN A 64 19.13 -11.16 -8.13
C GLN A 64 19.17 -11.53 -6.64
N THR A 65 19.60 -10.58 -5.79
CA THR A 65 19.69 -10.76 -4.33
C THR A 65 19.14 -9.56 -3.57
N VAL A 66 18.70 -9.80 -2.33
CA VAL A 66 18.23 -8.75 -1.39
C VAL A 66 19.35 -7.77 -1.05
N GLY A 67 20.63 -8.20 -1.11
CA GLY A 67 21.79 -7.35 -0.89
C GLY A 67 21.94 -6.30 -1.99
N GLU A 68 21.89 -6.72 -3.26
CA GLU A 68 21.95 -5.82 -4.42
C GLU A 68 20.84 -4.76 -4.40
N LEU A 69 19.61 -5.16 -4.04
CA LEU A 69 18.49 -4.25 -3.90
C LEU A 69 18.75 -3.20 -2.81
N LYS A 70 19.28 -3.61 -1.64
CA LYS A 70 19.59 -2.70 -0.54
C LYS A 70 20.66 -1.69 -0.95
N ASP A 71 21.70 -2.15 -1.64
CA ASP A 71 22.81 -1.30 -2.06
C ASP A 71 22.35 -0.29 -3.13
N ALA A 72 21.53 -0.74 -4.09
CA ALA A 72 20.97 0.14 -5.12
C ALA A 72 20.02 1.19 -4.54
N VAL A 73 19.14 0.79 -3.60
CA VAL A 73 18.23 1.71 -2.91
C VAL A 73 19.01 2.76 -2.12
N THR A 74 20.06 2.36 -1.41
CA THR A 74 20.90 3.28 -0.62
C THR A 74 21.64 4.26 -1.54
N LYS A 75 22.19 3.78 -2.65
CA LYS A 75 22.88 4.61 -3.64
C LYS A 75 21.98 5.65 -4.29
N GLU A 76 20.73 5.31 -4.61
CA GLU A 76 19.76 6.29 -5.13
C GLU A 76 19.26 7.23 -4.04
N TRP A 77 19.15 6.76 -2.80
CA TRP A 77 18.79 7.59 -1.65
C TRP A 77 19.84 8.67 -1.37
N ASP A 78 21.13 8.33 -1.43
CA ASP A 78 22.23 9.28 -1.20
C ASP A 78 22.34 10.36 -2.28
N LYS A 79 21.81 10.11 -3.48
CA LYS A 79 21.73 11.11 -4.56
C LYS A 79 20.62 12.13 -4.35
N LEU A 80 19.63 11.84 -3.50
CA LEU A 80 18.53 12.75 -3.25
C LEU A 80 19.00 13.92 -2.37
N GLN A 81 18.92 15.13 -2.91
CA GLN A 81 19.21 16.34 -2.13
C GLN A 81 18.09 16.61 -1.13
N SER A 82 18.45 16.99 0.10
CA SER A 82 17.49 17.35 1.15
C SER A 82 16.54 18.48 0.74
N SER A 83 17.02 19.45 -0.04
CA SER A 83 16.21 20.55 -0.58
C SER A 83 15.12 20.09 -1.56
N TYR A 84 15.37 19.02 -2.33
CA TYR A 84 14.37 18.42 -3.20
C TYR A 84 13.25 17.76 -2.37
N LEU A 85 13.59 17.07 -1.28
CA LEU A 85 12.60 16.48 -0.38
C LEU A 85 11.77 17.53 0.35
N GLU A 86 12.39 18.63 0.80
CA GLU A 86 11.67 19.74 1.44
C GLU A 86 10.72 20.44 0.47
N SER A 87 11.18 20.74 -0.75
CA SER A 87 10.32 21.33 -1.78
C SER A 87 9.19 20.39 -2.21
N LEU A 88 9.43 19.09 -2.29
CA LEU A 88 8.41 18.07 -2.57
C LEU A 88 7.37 18.02 -1.45
N THR A 89 7.81 18.01 -0.19
CA THR A 89 6.94 18.02 0.99
C THR A 89 6.07 19.28 1.02
N GLN A 90 6.66 20.45 0.76
CA GLN A 90 5.94 21.72 0.69
C GLN A 90 4.94 21.75 -0.47
N SER A 91 5.30 21.18 -1.63
CA SER A 91 4.42 21.05 -2.79
C SER A 91 3.23 20.12 -2.50
N MET A 92 3.41 19.03 -1.75
CA MET A 92 2.32 18.13 -1.38
C MET A 92 1.23 18.83 -0.56
N SER A 93 1.63 19.66 0.42
CA SER A 93 0.70 20.48 1.20
C SER A 93 -0.08 21.45 0.31
N ASN A 94 0.61 22.10 -0.64
CA ASN A 94 -0.02 23.01 -1.60
C ASN A 94 -0.97 22.27 -2.56
N ARG A 95 -0.64 21.03 -2.97
CA ARG A 95 -1.51 20.19 -3.81
C ARG A 95 -2.80 19.81 -3.09
N LEU A 96 -2.74 19.48 -1.80
CA LEU A 96 -3.93 19.23 -0.98
C LEU A 96 -4.85 20.46 -0.93
N CYS A 97 -4.28 21.64 -0.69
CA CYS A 97 -5.04 22.90 -0.72
C CYS A 97 -5.64 23.19 -2.10
N GLN A 98 -4.89 22.97 -3.20
CA GLN A 98 -5.40 23.13 -4.57
C GLN A 98 -6.52 22.15 -4.89
N VAL A 99 -6.41 20.90 -4.43
CA VAL A 99 -7.46 19.88 -4.57
C VAL A 99 -8.72 20.34 -3.82
N MET A 100 -8.58 20.80 -2.58
CA MET A 100 -9.70 21.32 -1.79
C MET A 100 -10.36 22.52 -2.48
N GLN A 101 -9.58 23.48 -3.00
CA GLN A 101 -10.11 24.63 -3.74
C GLN A 101 -10.88 24.23 -5.01
N LYS A 102 -10.39 23.22 -5.76
CA LYS A 102 -11.07 22.72 -6.96
C LYS A 102 -12.39 22.02 -6.67
N PHE A 103 -12.49 21.31 -5.55
CA PHE A 103 -13.69 20.53 -5.21
C PHE A 103 -14.70 21.27 -4.34
N VAL A 104 -14.27 22.28 -3.56
CA VAL A 104 -15.13 22.99 -2.60
C VAL A 104 -15.54 24.38 -3.09
N GLY A 105 -14.89 24.93 -4.13
CA GLY A 105 -15.15 26.29 -4.61
C GLY A 105 -14.65 27.35 -3.61
N PRO A 106 -14.64 28.65 -3.98
CA PRO A 106 -14.21 29.70 -3.07
C PRO A 106 -15.20 29.79 -1.91
N THR A 107 -14.78 29.35 -0.72
CA THR A 107 -15.50 29.60 0.52
C THR A 107 -15.39 31.09 0.84
N PRO A 108 -16.48 31.87 0.78
CA PRO A 108 -16.45 33.23 1.28
C PRO A 108 -16.40 33.15 2.81
N TYR A 109 -15.42 33.83 3.40
CA TYR A 109 -15.44 34.17 4.82
C TYR A 109 -16.41 35.32 5.05
#